data_AF-A0A2G4EYD7-F1
#
_entry.id   AF-A0A2G4EYD7-F1
#
_cell.length_a   1.000
_cell.length_b   1.000
_cell.length_c   1.000
_cell.angle_alpha   90.00
_cell.angle_beta   90.00
_cell.angle_gamma   90.00
#
_symmetry.space_group_name_H-M   'P 1'
#
loop_
_entity.id
_entity.type
_entity.pdbx_description
1 polymer ?
#
loop_
_entity_poly.entity_id
_entity_poly.type
_entity_poly.pdbx_seq_one_letter_code
_entity_poly.pdbx_strand_id
1 'polypeptide(L)'
;MVNEQSWEEIKESLKVGTKLKGVVTKHWPFGIFVALPGIKFTGIVELGNFKDEGFMTRDEYPAVGSSVDVVVLAFKETGQQIWLGMKPSQFNQSK
;
A
#
# COMPACT_ATOMS: atom_id res chain seq x y z
N MET A 1 24.08 -11.11 -1.09
CA MET A 1 23.38 -10.81 -2.35
C MET A 1 22.33 -9.77 -2.03
N VAL A 2 22.55 -8.52 -2.42
CA VAL A 2 21.51 -7.49 -2.34
C VAL A 2 20.68 -7.62 -3.61
N ASN A 3 19.42 -8.01 -3.50
CA ASN A 3 18.51 -7.92 -4.65
C ASN A 3 18.29 -6.43 -4.93
N GLU A 4 19.07 -5.87 -5.86
CA GLU A 4 18.90 -4.52 -6.40
C GLU A 4 17.66 -4.51 -7.29
N GLN A 5 16.47 -4.51 -6.67
CA GLN A 5 15.24 -4.26 -7.40
C GLN A 5 15.20 -2.79 -7.80
N SER A 6 15.28 -2.54 -9.10
CA SER A 6 15.08 -1.23 -9.70
C SER A 6 13.60 -0.86 -9.66
N TRP A 7 13.30 0.44 -9.74
CA TRP A 7 11.91 0.93 -9.78
C TRP A 7 11.14 0.37 -10.98
N GLU A 8 11.81 0.27 -12.13
CA GLU A 8 11.23 -0.25 -13.37
C GLU A 8 10.87 -1.74 -13.25
N GLU A 9 11.76 -2.57 -12.71
CA GLU A 9 11.52 -4.00 -12.49
C GLU A 9 10.32 -4.26 -11.57
N ILE A 10 10.14 -3.41 -10.55
CA ILE A 10 8.98 -3.50 -9.65
C ILE A 10 7.70 -3.13 -10.39
N LYS A 11 7.68 -2.08 -11.22
CA LYS A 11 6.51 -1.72 -12.04
C LYS A 11 6.14 -2.80 -13.05
N GLU A 12 7.13 -3.51 -13.59
CA GLU A 12 6.89 -4.62 -14.52
C GLU A 12 6.35 -5.87 -13.80
N SER A 13 6.88 -6.16 -12.61
CA SER A 13 6.50 -7.34 -11.83
C SER A 13 5.17 -7.16 -11.09
N LEU A 14 4.93 -5.96 -10.54
CA LEU A 14 3.76 -5.65 -9.72
C LEU A 14 2.77 -4.82 -10.54
N LYS A 15 1.54 -5.31 -10.69
CA LYS A 15 0.50 -4.65 -11.48
C LYS A 15 -0.47 -3.89 -10.60
N VAL A 16 -1.05 -2.83 -11.15
CA VAL A 16 -2.22 -2.17 -10.53
C VAL A 16 -3.36 -3.18 -10.40
N GLY A 17 -4.06 -3.16 -9.27
CA GLY A 17 -5.09 -4.12 -8.91
C GLY A 17 -4.55 -5.39 -8.22
N THR A 18 -3.23 -5.60 -8.16
CA THR A 18 -2.66 -6.71 -7.40
C THR A 18 -2.97 -6.55 -5.92
N LYS A 19 -3.49 -7.63 -5.32
CA LYS A 19 -3.79 -7.73 -3.89
C LYS A 19 -2.66 -8.47 -3.19
N LEU A 20 -2.19 -7.94 -2.08
CA LEU A 20 -1.09 -8.51 -1.32
C LEU A 20 -1.22 -8.15 0.17
N LYS A 21 -0.54 -8.91 1.02
CA LYS A 21 -0.41 -8.56 2.45
C LYS A 21 0.86 -7.75 2.65
N GLY A 22 0.75 -6.69 3.43
CA GLY A 22 1.88 -5.87 3.87
C GLY A 22 1.88 -5.66 5.37
N VAL A 23 2.97 -5.14 5.91
CA VAL A 23 3.12 -4.87 7.35
C VAL A 23 3.20 -3.37 7.58
N VAL A 24 2.38 -2.85 8.50
CA VAL A 24 2.42 -1.42 8.84
C VAL A 24 3.73 -1.09 9.54
N THR A 25 4.49 -0.15 9.00
CA THR A 25 5.80 0.23 9.56
C THR A 25 5.76 1.58 10.26
N LYS A 26 4.93 2.50 9.80
CA LYS A 26 4.85 3.85 10.36
C LYS A 26 3.51 4.50 10.09
N HIS A 27 3.10 5.36 11.01
CA HIS A 27 1.95 6.24 10.89
C HIS A 27 2.38 7.65 10.49
N TRP A 28 1.57 8.30 9.65
CA TRP A 28 1.73 9.70 9.27
C TRP A 28 0.37 10.42 9.31
N PRO A 29 0.30 11.73 9.60
CA PRO A 29 -0.92 12.52 9.44
C PRO A 29 -1.73 12.35 8.15
N PHE A 30 -1.12 11.94 7.04
CA PHE A 30 -1.81 11.75 5.76
C PHE A 30 -2.07 10.27 5.40
N GLY A 31 -1.67 9.33 6.26
CA GLY A 31 -1.84 7.90 5.97
C GLY A 31 -0.91 6.98 6.76
N ILE A 32 -0.79 5.75 6.29
CA ILE A 32 0.10 4.74 6.87
C ILE A 32 1.11 4.24 5.83
N PHE A 33 2.29 3.89 6.31
CA PHE A 33 3.35 3.28 5.52
C PHE A 33 3.31 1.78 5.73
N VAL A 34 3.37 1.04 4.64
CA VAL A 34 3.22 -0.41 4.60
C VAL A 34 4.42 -1.00 3.86
N ALA A 35 5.18 -1.86 4.54
CA ALA A 35 6.21 -2.67 3.92
C ALA A 35 5.58 -3.83 3.16
N LEU A 36 6.01 -4.04 1.93
CA LEU A 36 5.51 -5.10 1.06
C LEU A 36 6.57 -6.21 0.96
N PRO A 37 6.20 -7.48 1.12
CA PRO A 37 7.15 -8.59 1.12
C PRO A 37 7.80 -8.73 -0.27
N GLY A 38 9.12 -8.84 -0.30
CA GLY A 38 9.88 -8.98 -1.54
C GLY A 38 9.90 -7.73 -2.43
N ILE A 39 9.52 -6.56 -1.88
CA ILE A 39 9.55 -5.27 -2.56
C ILE A 39 10.35 -4.28 -1.72
N LYS A 40 11.39 -3.70 -2.32
CA LYS A 40 12.23 -2.69 -1.66
C LYS A 40 11.51 -1.36 -1.37
N PHE A 41 10.57 -0.97 -2.23
CA PHE A 41 9.87 0.31 -2.12
C PHE A 41 8.73 0.24 -1.11
N THR A 42 8.55 1.35 -0.37
CA THR A 42 7.50 1.42 0.64
C THR A 42 6.16 1.77 0.00
N GLY A 43 5.11 1.06 0.42
CA GLY A 43 3.74 1.38 0.06
C GLY A 43 3.11 2.39 1.01
N ILE A 44 2.18 3.19 0.50
CA ILE A 44 1.45 4.19 1.29
C ILE A 44 -0.05 3.98 1.08
N VAL A 45 -0.79 3.91 2.19
CA VAL A 45 -2.25 4.01 2.17
C VAL A 45 -2.61 5.39 2.71
N GLU A 46 -3.19 6.24 1.85
CA GLU A 46 -3.69 7.56 2.24
C GLU A 46 -5.00 7.44 3.03
N LEU A 47 -5.35 8.47 3.83
CA LEU A 47 -6.56 8.46 4.67
C LEU A 47 -7.84 8.11 3.89
N GLY A 48 -7.95 8.61 2.65
CA GLY A 48 -9.12 8.42 1.79
C GLY A 48 -9.14 7.09 1.05
N ASN A 49 -8.14 6.22 1.27
CA ASN A 49 -8.03 4.91 0.64
C ASN A 49 -8.23 3.76 1.64
N PHE A 50 -8.76 4.04 2.83
CA PHE A 50 -9.03 3.03 3.86
C PHE A 50 -10.45 2.46 3.82
N LYS A 51 -11.46 3.30 3.61
CA LYS A 51 -12.89 2.94 3.64
C LYS A 51 -13.61 3.55 2.45
N ASP A 52 -14.71 2.92 2.04
CA ASP A 52 -15.52 3.39 0.91
C ASP A 52 -16.14 4.77 1.16
N GLU A 53 -16.53 5.04 2.40
CA GLU A 53 -17.05 6.34 2.83
C GLU A 53 -16.18 6.92 3.96
N GLY A 54 -15.89 8.21 3.86
CA GLY A 54 -15.10 8.96 4.84
C GLY A 54 -13.59 8.80 4.68
N PHE A 55 -12.87 9.14 5.75
CA PHE A 55 -11.41 9.09 5.83
C PHE A 55 -10.99 8.35 7.09
N MET A 56 -9.86 7.66 7.03
CA MET A 56 -9.22 7.07 8.21
C MET A 56 -8.87 8.17 9.22
N THR A 57 -9.31 7.98 10.45
CA THR A 57 -8.87 8.78 11.61
C THR A 57 -7.72 8.08 12.33
N ARG A 58 -6.94 8.81 13.13
CA ARG A 58 -5.76 8.26 13.83
C ARG A 58 -6.08 7.06 14.71
N ASP A 59 -7.25 7.04 15.34
CA ASP A 59 -7.71 5.94 16.20
C ASP A 59 -8.00 4.66 15.42
N GLU A 60 -8.17 4.76 14.10
CA GLU A 60 -8.46 3.64 13.20
C GLU A 60 -7.19 3.11 12.52
N TYR A 61 -6.04 3.70 12.81
CA TYR A 61 -4.78 3.26 12.24
C TYR A 61 -4.47 1.85 12.73
N PRO A 62 -4.19 0.90 11.82
CA PRO A 62 -3.72 -0.42 12.23
C PRO A 62 -2.42 -0.28 13.02
N ALA A 63 -2.23 -1.10 14.05
CA ALA A 63 -1.02 -1.04 14.86
C ALA A 63 0.25 -1.23 14.01
N VAL A 64 1.31 -0.50 14.36
CA VAL A 64 2.63 -0.72 13.75
C VAL A 64 3.09 -2.15 14.05
N GLY A 65 3.56 -2.85 13.03
CA GLY A 65 3.92 -4.27 13.06
C GLY A 65 2.78 -5.21 12.64
N SER A 66 1.54 -4.71 12.50
CA SER A 66 0.42 -5.55 12.08
C SER A 66 0.40 -5.78 10.57
N SER A 67 0.01 -7.00 10.19
CA SER A 67 -0.26 -7.37 8.80
C SER A 67 -1.62 -6.84 8.35
N VAL A 68 -1.66 -6.24 7.16
CA VAL A 68 -2.86 -5.68 6.52
C VAL A 68 -2.96 -6.16 5.07
N ASP A 69 -4.19 -6.37 4.60
CA ASP A 69 -4.46 -6.62 3.18
C ASP A 69 -4.54 -5.28 2.44
N VAL A 70 -3.80 -5.19 1.33
CA VAL A 70 -3.71 -3.98 0.50
C VAL A 70 -3.86 -4.33 -0.98
N VAL A 71 -4.29 -3.36 -1.77
CA VAL A 71 -4.35 -3.43 -3.23
C VAL A 71 -3.50 -2.33 -3.85
N VAL A 72 -2.73 -2.65 -4.88
CA VAL A 72 -1.93 -1.66 -5.62
C VAL A 72 -2.85 -0.77 -6.43
N LEU A 73 -2.84 0.53 -6.17
CA LEU A 73 -3.65 1.52 -6.89
C LEU A 73 -2.85 2.22 -7.98
N ALA A 74 -1.60 2.62 -7.67
CA ALA A 74 -0.75 3.33 -8.60
C ALA A 74 0.73 3.29 -8.17
N PHE A 75 1.61 3.70 -9.08
CA PHE A 75 3.03 3.92 -8.83
C PHE A 75 3.33 5.41 -8.98
N LYS A 76 3.91 6.05 -7.97
CA LYS A 76 4.36 7.44 -8.01
C LYS A 76 5.86 7.50 -8.29
N GLU A 77 6.21 8.12 -9.41
CA GLU A 77 7.61 8.25 -9.82
C GLU A 77 8.38 9.20 -8.89
N THR A 78 7.73 10.27 -8.45
CA THR A 78 8.28 11.18 -7.45
C THR A 78 8.43 10.44 -6.11
N GLY A 79 9.67 10.15 -5.73
CA GLY A 79 9.99 9.45 -4.49
C GLY A 79 9.81 7.92 -4.54
N GLN A 80 9.52 7.34 -5.71
CA GLN A 80 9.42 5.88 -5.91
C GLN A 80 8.49 5.20 -4.89
N GLN A 81 7.24 5.67 -4.83
CA GLN A 81 6.25 5.24 -3.85
C GLN A 81 5.13 4.43 -4.49
N ILE A 82 4.68 3.38 -3.80
CA ILE A 82 3.56 2.55 -4.26
C ILE A 82 2.31 3.01 -3.53
N TRP A 83 1.32 3.51 -4.27
CA TRP A 83 0.04 3.87 -3.70
C TRP A 83 -0.82 2.63 -3.52
N LEU A 84 -1.29 2.46 -2.29
CA LEU A 84 -2.03 1.30 -1.85
C LEU A 84 -3.42 1.71 -1.39
N GLY A 85 -4.35 0.77 -1.56
CA GLY A 85 -5.72 0.86 -1.12
C GLY A 85 -6.07 -0.23 -0.14
N MET A 86 -7.01 0.06 0.74
CA MET A 86 -7.57 -0.86 1.72
C MET A 86 -9.11 -0.88 1.67
N LYS A 87 -9.73 -0.17 0.71
CA LYS A 87 -11.19 -0.09 0.65
C LYS A 87 -11.81 -1.45 0.32
N PRO A 88 -12.89 -1.86 1.00
CA PRO A 88 -13.62 -3.08 0.64
C PRO A 88 -14.02 -3.15 -0.84
N SER A 89 -14.51 -2.05 -1.44
CA SER A 89 -14.84 -2.02 -2.87
C SER A 89 -13.67 -2.32 -3.80
N GLN A 90 -12.44 -1.98 -3.40
CA GLN A 90 -11.22 -2.26 -4.17
C GLN A 90 -10.85 -3.74 -4.12
N PHE A 91 -11.27 -4.46 -3.08
CA PHE A 91 -11.11 -5.92 -3.00
C PHE A 91 -12.24 -6.68 -3.67
N ASN A 92 -13.43 -6.09 -3.78
CA ASN A 92 -14.64 -6.80 -4.20
C ASN A 92 -15.04 -6.55 -5.66
N GLN A 93 -14.09 -6.30 -6.57
CA GLN A 93 -14.36 -6.29 -8.01
C GLN A 93 -14.67 -7.71 -8.51
N SER A 94 -15.90 -8.17 -8.26
CA SER A 94 -16.58 -9.13 -9.12
C SER A 94 -16.91 -8.40 -10.42
N LYS A 95 -16.40 -8.95 -11.51
CA LYS A 95 -16.56 -8.49 -12.88
C LYS A 95 -18.03 -8.27 -13.28
#